data_AF-A0AAV5BE86-F1
#
_entry.id   AF-A0AAV5BE86-F1
#
_cell.length_a   1.000
_cell.length_b   1.000
_cell.length_c   1.000
_cell.angle_alpha   90.00
_cell.angle_beta   90.00
_cell.angle_gamma   90.00
#
_symmetry.space_group_name_H-M   'P 1'
#
loop_
_entity.id
_entity.type
_entity.pdbx_description
1 polymer ?
#
loop_
_entity_poly.entity_id
_entity_poly.type
_entity_poly.pdbx_seq_one_letter_code
_entity_poly.pdbx_strand_id
1 'polypeptide(L)'
;MKIKCLFDVKKSQYMHLTKRQYYWGEFYKQLLTSVLNGSFRQVERHGNDSICYWWGLSNFMIDVYVTDAMPKQTSRLIQVMKEHMAEGHFNLFSTEMIDQEGHVRNKDGQQMSLDAIADMNWLLDNVEGTIPSIDDFSGDARKLISQYGIYSLRETGHD
;
A
#
# COMPACT_ATOMS: atom_id res chain seq x y z
N MET A 1 -3.02 -1.41 -17.90
CA MET A 1 -1.91 -1.81 -16.99
C MET A 1 -1.98 -3.32 -16.80
N LYS A 2 -1.11 -4.09 -17.45
CA LYS A 2 -1.05 -5.56 -17.28
C LYS A 2 -0.32 -5.86 -15.97
N ILE A 3 -1.04 -6.29 -14.94
CA ILE A 3 -0.43 -6.86 -13.74
C ILE A 3 0.24 -8.16 -14.21
N LYS A 4 1.58 -8.19 -14.26
CA LYS A 4 2.32 -9.39 -14.61
C LYS A 4 2.02 -10.44 -13.54
N CYS A 5 1.40 -11.52 -13.98
CA CYS A 5 1.03 -12.65 -13.13
C CYS A 5 2.19 -13.63 -13.04
N LEU A 6 2.13 -14.58 -12.11
CA LEU A 6 3.16 -15.61 -11.99
C LEU A 6 3.18 -16.45 -13.27
N PHE A 7 4.36 -16.65 -13.87
CA PHE A 7 4.49 -17.41 -15.11
C PHE A 7 4.83 -18.87 -14.79
N ASP A 8 4.00 -19.80 -15.26
CA ASP A 8 4.30 -21.22 -15.19
C ASP A 8 5.29 -21.58 -16.31
N VAL A 9 6.55 -21.82 -15.94
CA VAL A 9 7.61 -22.20 -16.89
C VAL A 9 7.30 -23.56 -17.54
N LYS A 10 6.65 -24.49 -16.83
CA LYS A 10 6.32 -25.83 -17.37
C LYS A 10 5.18 -25.75 -18.36
N LYS A 11 4.15 -24.95 -18.06
CA LYS A 11 2.97 -24.80 -18.93
C LYS A 11 3.09 -23.65 -19.93
N SER A 12 4.19 -22.89 -19.89
CA SER A 12 4.43 -21.70 -20.73
C SER A 12 3.26 -20.71 -20.73
N GLN A 13 2.62 -20.52 -19.57
CA GLN A 13 1.42 -19.68 -19.45
C GLN A 13 1.43 -18.83 -18.18
N TYR A 14 0.74 -17.69 -18.23
CA TYR A 14 0.51 -16.85 -17.05
C TYR A 14 -0.59 -17.45 -16.18
N MET A 15 -0.35 -17.50 -14.87
CA MET A 15 -1.29 -17.97 -13.86
C MET A 15 -1.64 -16.85 -12.90
N HIS A 16 -2.93 -16.58 -12.77
CA HIS A 16 -3.45 -15.70 -11.74
C HIS A 16 -3.59 -16.52 -10.45
N LEU A 17 -2.68 -16.34 -9.49
CA LEU A 17 -2.76 -17.06 -8.21
C LEU A 17 -3.71 -16.39 -7.23
N THR A 18 -3.67 -15.05 -7.21
CA THR A 18 -4.46 -14.23 -6.30
C THR A 18 -4.77 -12.87 -6.92
N LYS A 19 -5.82 -12.23 -6.44
CA LYS A 19 -6.15 -10.83 -6.75
C LYS A 19 -6.42 -10.06 -5.46
N ARG A 20 -6.05 -8.79 -5.47
CA ARG A 20 -6.50 -7.83 -4.46
C ARG A 20 -7.94 -7.42 -4.78
N GLN A 21 -8.80 -7.45 -3.76
CA GLN A 21 -10.19 -7.01 -3.82
C GLN A 21 -10.35 -5.78 -2.94
N TYR A 22 -11.01 -4.76 -3.48
CA TYR A 22 -11.33 -3.53 -2.74
C TYR A 22 -12.84 -3.47 -2.49
N TYR A 23 -13.22 -3.01 -1.31
CA TYR A 23 -14.62 -2.85 -0.91
C TYR A 23 -14.96 -1.37 -0.68
N TRP A 24 -14.70 -0.52 -1.67
CA TRP A 24 -15.00 0.92 -1.63
C TRP A 24 -16.47 1.22 -1.31
N GLY A 25 -17.40 0.35 -1.72
CA GLY A 25 -18.81 0.50 -1.39
C GLY A 25 -19.10 0.50 0.11
N GLU A 26 -18.38 -0.30 0.88
CA GLU A 26 -18.54 -0.35 2.34
C GLU A 26 -17.93 0.88 3.01
N PHE A 27 -16.77 1.32 2.53
CA PHE A 27 -16.16 2.59 2.92
C PHE A 27 -17.13 3.76 2.71
N TYR A 28 -17.72 3.90 1.52
CA TYR A 28 -18.65 4.99 1.23
C TYR A 28 -19.91 4.93 2.08
N LYS A 29 -20.46 3.74 2.36
CA LYS A 29 -21.61 3.60 3.26
C LYS A 29 -21.28 4.08 4.66
N GLN A 30 -20.14 3.69 5.22
CA GLN A 30 -19.73 4.11 6.56
C GLN A 30 -19.49 5.62 6.62
N LEU A 31 -18.82 6.17 5.60
CA LEU A 31 -18.60 7.61 5.48
C LEU A 31 -19.92 8.38 5.44
N LEU A 32 -20.82 8.01 4.53
CA LEU A 32 -22.13 8.65 4.38
C LEU A 32 -22.97 8.51 5.64
N THR A 33 -22.95 7.34 6.29
CA THR A 33 -23.66 7.13 7.57
C THR A 33 -23.12 8.06 8.66
N SER A 34 -21.80 8.25 8.73
CA SER A 34 -21.19 9.20 9.68
C SER A 34 -21.57 10.66 9.39
N VAL A 35 -21.66 11.03 8.11
CA VAL A 35 -22.12 12.36 7.69
C VAL A 35 -23.59 12.57 8.07
N LEU A 36 -24.46 11.61 7.76
CA LEU A 36 -25.89 11.68 8.04
C LEU A 36 -26.20 11.70 9.54
N ASN A 37 -25.44 10.95 10.35
CA ASN A 37 -25.58 10.93 11.80
C ASN A 37 -24.97 12.17 12.48
N GLY A 38 -24.34 13.07 11.73
CA GLY A 38 -23.72 14.29 12.24
C GLY A 38 -22.41 14.08 13.00
N SER A 39 -21.92 12.84 13.14
CA SER A 39 -20.63 12.52 13.78
C SER A 39 -19.43 12.97 12.97
N PHE A 40 -19.58 13.12 11.65
CA PHE A 40 -18.53 13.67 10.80
C PHE A 40 -18.08 15.07 11.25
N ARG A 41 -19.03 15.90 11.68
CA ARG A 41 -18.75 17.25 12.20
C ARG A 41 -18.03 17.25 13.56
N GLN A 42 -18.01 16.15 14.30
CA GLN A 42 -17.21 16.05 15.53
C GLN A 42 -15.72 15.83 15.21
N VAL A 43 -15.39 15.23 14.07
CA VAL A 43 -14.00 15.06 13.62
C VAL A 43 -13.43 16.39 13.12
N GLU A 44 -14.24 17.20 12.42
CA GLU A 44 -13.88 18.57 12.02
C GLU A 44 -13.68 19.54 13.21
N ARG A 45 -14.20 19.23 14.40
CA ARG A 45 -14.06 20.09 15.60
C ARG A 45 -12.67 20.06 16.23
N HIS A 46 -11.80 19.14 15.83
CA HIS A 46 -10.43 19.04 16.33
C HIS A 46 -9.40 19.83 15.51
N GLY A 47 -9.82 20.50 14.44
CA GLY A 47 -8.95 21.30 13.57
C GLY A 47 -9.52 21.30 12.16
N ASN A 48 -9.22 22.33 11.38
CA ASN A 48 -9.57 22.43 9.95
C ASN A 48 -8.70 21.47 9.09
N ASP A 49 -8.44 20.27 9.62
CA ASP A 49 -7.48 19.31 9.13
C ASP A 49 -8.19 18.27 8.28
N SER A 50 -7.57 17.93 7.15
CA SER A 50 -8.07 16.89 6.25
C SER A 50 -8.00 15.53 6.92
N ILE A 51 -9.05 14.73 6.81
CA ILE A 51 -9.08 13.37 7.38
C ILE A 51 -8.35 12.41 6.44
N CYS A 52 -7.22 11.85 6.90
CA CYS A 52 -6.49 10.80 6.20
C CYS A 52 -6.89 9.41 6.73
N TYR A 53 -7.42 8.54 5.86
CA TYR A 53 -7.82 7.18 6.21
C TYR A 53 -6.73 6.16 5.84
N TRP A 54 -6.20 5.45 6.83
CA TRP A 54 -5.29 4.31 6.64
C TRP A 54 -6.04 2.99 6.86
N TRP A 55 -6.84 2.57 5.88
CA TRP A 55 -7.69 1.38 5.99
C TRP A 55 -7.13 0.21 5.19
N GLY A 56 -7.25 -1.00 5.76
CA GLY A 56 -6.72 -2.21 5.16
C GLY A 56 -7.55 -3.44 5.53
N LEU A 57 -6.86 -4.55 5.83
CA LEU A 57 -7.49 -5.82 6.23
C LEU A 57 -8.28 -5.70 7.54
N SER A 58 -7.79 -4.92 8.50
CA SER A 58 -8.42 -4.67 9.81
C SER A 58 -9.82 -4.04 9.71
N ASN A 59 -10.09 -3.30 8.64
CA ASN A 59 -11.34 -2.56 8.42
C ASN A 59 -12.13 -3.12 7.24
N PHE A 60 -11.78 -4.32 6.77
CA PHE A 60 -12.40 -4.98 5.60
C PHE A 60 -12.38 -4.12 4.32
N MET A 61 -11.49 -3.13 4.20
CA MET A 61 -11.40 -2.29 3.00
C MET A 61 -10.70 -3.02 1.85
N ILE A 62 -9.68 -3.80 2.21
CA ILE A 62 -8.88 -4.60 1.28
C ILE A 62 -9.04 -6.06 1.69
N ASP A 63 -9.11 -6.92 0.69
CA ASP A 63 -9.02 -8.36 0.88
C ASP A 63 -8.22 -9.00 -0.25
N VAL A 64 -7.80 -10.24 -0.03
CA VAL A 64 -7.02 -11.03 -0.96
C VAL A 64 -7.82 -12.27 -1.32
N TYR A 65 -8.24 -12.34 -2.58
CA TYR A 65 -8.94 -13.49 -3.14
C TYR A 65 -7.94 -14.46 -3.74
N VAL A 66 -7.96 -15.71 -3.28
CA VAL A 66 -7.07 -16.78 -3.74
C VAL A 66 -7.82 -17.64 -4.76
N THR A 67 -7.16 -17.97 -5.87
CA THR A 67 -7.76 -18.80 -6.93
C THR A 67 -7.59 -20.29 -6.64
N ASP A 68 -8.39 -21.13 -7.32
CA ASP A 68 -8.31 -22.60 -7.21
C ASP A 68 -7.01 -23.20 -7.75
N ALA A 69 -6.20 -22.39 -8.47
CA ALA A 69 -4.88 -22.80 -8.94
C ALA A 69 -3.86 -22.95 -7.79
N MET A 70 -4.15 -22.37 -6.61
CA MET A 70 -3.28 -22.45 -5.44
C MET A 70 -3.48 -23.76 -4.65
N PRO A 71 -2.39 -24.42 -4.21
CA PRO A 71 -2.50 -25.56 -3.31
C PRO A 71 -3.27 -25.19 -2.03
N LYS A 72 -4.15 -26.10 -1.58
CA LYS A 72 -5.03 -25.88 -0.42
C LYS A 72 -4.26 -25.46 0.84
N GLN A 73 -3.08 -26.02 1.05
CA GLN A 73 -2.20 -25.72 2.18
C GLN A 73 -1.74 -24.27 2.15
N THR A 74 -1.33 -23.78 0.98
CA THR A 74 -0.90 -22.38 0.80
C THR A 74 -2.09 -21.43 0.96
N SER A 75 -3.27 -21.78 0.44
CA SER A 75 -4.48 -20.98 0.64
C SER A 75 -4.84 -20.88 2.13
N ARG A 76 -4.69 -21.96 2.90
CA ARG A 76 -4.91 -21.95 4.36
C ARG A 76 -3.90 -21.05 5.07
N LEU A 77 -2.61 -21.12 4.69
CA LEU A 77 -1.58 -20.25 5.26
C LEU A 77 -1.89 -18.76 4.99
N ILE A 78 -2.28 -18.43 3.76
CA ILE A 78 -2.66 -17.05 3.40
C ILE A 78 -3.83 -16.59 4.27
N GLN A 79 -4.85 -17.43 4.48
CA GLN A 79 -5.99 -17.08 5.31
C GLN A 79 -5.58 -16.78 6.76
N VAL A 80 -4.75 -17.62 7.36
CA VAL A 80 -4.21 -17.39 8.72
C VAL A 80 -3.41 -16.10 8.77
N MET A 81 -2.50 -15.85 7.82
CA MET A 81 -1.71 -14.61 7.78
C MET A 81 -2.58 -13.36 7.65
N LYS A 82 -3.66 -13.42 6.85
CA LYS A 82 -4.63 -12.32 6.72
C LYS A 82 -5.33 -12.01 8.03
N GLU A 83 -5.74 -13.05 8.78
CA GLU A 83 -6.37 -12.90 10.09
C GLU A 83 -5.40 -12.24 11.08
N HIS A 84 -4.17 -12.74 11.18
CA HIS A 84 -3.14 -12.13 12.02
C HIS A 84 -2.81 -10.68 11.65
N MET A 85 -2.81 -10.34 10.36
CA MET A 85 -2.64 -8.95 9.90
C MET A 85 -3.85 -8.08 10.27
N ALA A 86 -5.07 -8.59 10.12
CA ALA A 86 -6.29 -7.86 10.45
C ALA A 86 -6.42 -7.58 11.95
N GLU A 87 -5.97 -8.52 12.78
CA GLU A 87 -5.95 -8.40 14.24
C GLU A 87 -4.77 -7.56 14.76
N GLY A 88 -3.83 -7.17 13.89
CA GLY A 88 -2.64 -6.40 14.26
C GLY A 88 -1.54 -7.22 14.92
N HIS A 89 -1.67 -8.55 14.97
CA HIS A 89 -0.62 -9.46 15.46
C HIS A 89 0.58 -9.55 14.52
N PHE A 90 0.41 -9.16 13.26
CA PHE A 90 1.48 -9.14 12.27
C PHE A 90 1.50 -7.79 11.55
N ASN A 91 2.56 -7.02 11.77
CA ASN A 91 2.81 -5.75 11.08
C ASN A 91 3.96 -5.92 10.08
N LEU A 92 3.74 -5.51 8.83
CA LEU A 92 4.74 -5.63 7.77
C LEU A 92 5.94 -4.72 7.98
N PHE A 93 5.73 -3.55 8.58
CA PHE A 93 6.75 -2.52 8.75
C PHE A 93 7.26 -2.44 10.19
N SER A 94 7.46 -3.61 10.82
CA SER A 94 7.98 -3.71 12.19
C SER A 94 9.27 -4.52 12.34
N THR A 95 9.89 -4.91 11.23
CA THR A 95 11.15 -5.68 11.21
C THR A 95 12.32 -4.78 10.82
N GLU A 96 13.54 -5.28 10.99
CA GLU A 96 14.70 -4.65 10.39
C GLU A 96 14.53 -4.54 8.87
N MET A 97 14.78 -3.35 8.33
CA MET A 97 14.69 -3.07 6.90
C MET A 97 15.92 -2.28 6.47
N ILE A 98 16.67 -2.86 5.53
CA ILE A 98 17.91 -2.30 5.00
C ILE A 98 17.67 -1.96 3.53
N ASP A 99 18.05 -0.76 3.12
CA ASP A 99 17.92 -0.34 1.73
C ASP A 99 19.08 -0.81 0.85
N GLN A 100 18.96 -0.59 -0.46
CA GLN A 100 19.97 -0.94 -1.46
C GLN A 100 21.35 -0.25 -1.24
N GLU A 101 21.42 0.82 -0.43
CA GLU A 101 22.65 1.53 -0.11
C GLU A 101 23.25 1.06 1.24
N GLY A 102 22.60 0.13 1.93
CA GLY A 102 23.03 -0.39 3.23
C GLY A 102 22.56 0.45 4.42
N HIS A 103 21.67 1.43 4.23
CA HIS A 103 21.13 2.22 5.33
C HIS A 103 19.99 1.45 6.02
N VAL A 104 20.05 1.43 7.36
CA VAL A 104 18.97 0.87 8.19
C VAL A 104 17.79 1.85 8.21
N ARG A 105 16.70 1.51 7.52
CA ARG A 105 15.47 2.32 7.42
C ARG A 105 14.50 2.05 8.56
N ASN A 106 14.58 0.87 9.17
CA ASN A 106 13.83 0.51 10.36
C ASN A 106 14.61 -0.52 11.17
N LYS A 107 14.52 -0.43 12.50
CA LYS A 107 15.15 -1.39 13.41
C LYS A 107 14.21 -2.54 13.72
N ASP A 108 14.78 -3.69 14.09
CA ASP A 108 13.97 -4.83 14.50
C ASP A 108 13.10 -4.52 15.72
N GLY A 109 11.84 -4.95 15.67
CA GLY A 109 10.83 -4.69 16.69
C GLY A 109 10.31 -3.25 16.75
N GLN A 110 10.86 -2.32 15.96
CA GLN A 110 10.36 -0.96 15.86
C GLN A 110 9.29 -0.88 14.78
N GLN A 111 8.10 -0.36 15.10
CA GLN A 111 7.09 -0.07 14.10
C GLN A 111 7.38 1.25 13.38
N MET A 112 7.39 1.22 12.05
CA MET A 112 7.50 2.42 11.23
C MET A 112 6.23 3.28 11.32
N SER A 113 6.38 4.59 11.43
CA SER A 113 5.27 5.54 11.42
C SER A 113 4.57 5.56 10.05
N LEU A 114 3.26 5.86 10.03
CA LEU A 114 2.49 5.96 8.79
C LEU A 114 3.07 6.97 7.79
N ASP A 115 3.55 8.12 8.27
CA ASP A 115 4.14 9.15 7.41
C ASP A 115 5.41 8.63 6.72
N ALA A 116 6.30 7.99 7.48
CA ALA A 116 7.49 7.35 6.91
C ALA A 116 7.17 6.24 5.90
N ILE A 117 6.07 5.49 6.10
CA ILE A 117 5.60 4.49 5.13
C ILE A 117 5.05 5.18 3.87
N ALA A 118 4.27 6.25 4.03
CA ALA A 118 3.69 7.02 2.93
C ALA A 118 4.77 7.70 2.08
N ASP A 119 5.85 8.16 2.71
CA ASP A 119 6.97 8.85 2.07
C ASP A 119 8.07 7.91 1.54
N MET A 120 7.89 6.59 1.64
CA MET A 120 8.88 5.61 1.16
C MET A 120 9.31 5.88 -0.28
N ASN A 121 10.60 6.20 -0.44
CA ASN A 121 11.26 6.50 -1.71
C ASN A 121 12.56 5.70 -1.87
N TRP A 122 12.61 4.52 -1.28
CA TRP A 122 13.75 3.61 -1.29
C TRP A 122 13.25 2.16 -1.47
N LEU A 123 14.14 1.28 -1.89
CA LEU A 123 13.87 -0.15 -2.07
C LEU A 123 14.73 -0.95 -1.10
N LEU A 124 14.24 -2.12 -0.68
CA LEU A 124 15.03 -3.05 0.12
C LEU A 124 16.23 -3.58 -0.68
N ASP A 125 17.30 -3.93 0.01
CA ASP A 125 18.53 -4.49 -0.55
C ASP A 125 18.30 -5.74 -1.44
N ASN A 126 17.26 -6.51 -1.14
CA ASN A 126 16.87 -7.72 -1.87
C ASN A 126 15.95 -7.47 -3.07
N VAL A 127 15.62 -6.22 -3.39
CA VAL A 127 14.82 -5.86 -4.56
C VAL A 127 15.76 -5.52 -5.71
N GLU A 128 15.64 -6.26 -6.82
CA GLU A 128 16.31 -5.90 -8.07
C GLU A 128 15.47 -4.86 -8.84
N GLY A 129 16.03 -3.67 -9.02
CA GLY A 129 15.39 -2.56 -9.72
C GLY A 129 15.82 -1.22 -9.14
N THR A 130 15.40 -0.14 -9.79
CA THR A 130 15.64 1.23 -9.33
C THR A 130 14.35 2.03 -9.38
N ILE A 131 14.22 3.01 -8.51
CA ILE A 131 13.13 3.98 -8.59
C ILE A 131 13.44 4.92 -9.76
N PRO A 132 12.54 5.07 -10.74
CA PRO A 132 12.81 5.90 -11.92
C PRO A 132 12.99 7.37 -11.56
N SER A 133 14.01 8.00 -12.16
CA SER A 133 14.20 9.44 -12.16
C SER A 133 13.19 10.11 -13.09
N ILE A 134 12.99 11.43 -12.97
CA ILE A 134 12.10 12.17 -13.88
C ILE A 134 12.51 12.01 -15.35
N ASP A 135 13.81 11.82 -15.61
CA ASP A 135 14.35 11.66 -16.95
C ASP A 135 14.05 10.30 -17.58
N ASP A 136 13.66 9.31 -16.79
CA ASP A 136 13.27 7.99 -17.31
C ASP A 136 11.85 7.98 -17.91
N PHE A 137 11.07 9.04 -17.67
CA PHE A 137 9.70 9.16 -18.16
C PHE A 137 9.63 9.82 -19.55
N SER A 138 8.58 9.49 -20.31
CA SER A 138 8.28 10.14 -21.60
C SER A 138 7.97 11.63 -21.42
N GLY A 139 8.18 12.44 -22.47
CA GLY A 139 7.96 13.89 -22.39
C GLY A 139 6.57 14.31 -21.89
N ASP A 140 5.52 13.59 -22.28
CA ASP A 140 4.15 13.83 -21.80
C ASP A 140 3.99 13.45 -20.32
N ALA A 141 4.56 12.32 -19.90
CA ALA A 141 4.55 11.90 -18.51
C ALA A 141 5.33 12.88 -17.61
N ARG A 142 6.47 13.42 -18.08
CA ARG A 142 7.22 14.44 -17.34
C ARG A 142 6.38 15.69 -17.06
N LYS A 143 5.61 16.19 -18.05
CA LYS A 143 4.71 17.34 -17.86
C LYS A 143 3.63 17.08 -16.81
N LEU A 144 3.04 15.88 -16.83
CA LEU A 144 2.02 15.50 -15.85
C LEU A 144 2.63 15.36 -14.45
N ILE A 145 3.80 14.76 -14.35
CA ILE A 145 4.51 14.60 -13.07
C ILE A 145 4.97 15.96 -12.52
N SER A 146 5.43 16.88 -13.35
CA SER A 146 5.80 18.23 -12.88
C SER A 146 4.58 19.03 -12.40
N GLN A 147 3.41 18.79 -12.99
CA GLN A 147 2.19 19.55 -12.67
C GLN A 147 1.41 18.98 -11.48
N TYR A 148 1.39 17.65 -11.35
CA TYR A 148 0.53 16.93 -10.39
C TYR A 148 1.27 15.90 -9.54
N GLY A 149 2.54 15.64 -9.83
CA GLY A 149 3.34 14.66 -9.11
C GLY A 149 3.80 15.19 -7.77
N ILE A 150 4.07 14.24 -6.86
CA ILE A 150 4.52 14.53 -5.48
C ILE A 150 5.87 15.28 -5.47
N TYR A 151 6.68 15.16 -6.53
CA TYR A 151 7.92 15.93 -6.70
C TYR A 151 7.69 17.45 -6.68
N SER A 152 6.58 17.92 -7.27
CA SER A 152 6.25 19.36 -7.32
C SER A 152 5.99 19.98 -5.94
N LEU A 153 5.54 19.17 -4.97
CA LEU A 153 5.29 19.60 -3.60
C LEU A 153 6.57 19.65 -2.76
N ARG A 154 7.62 18.93 -3.17
CA ARG A 154 8.89 18.87 -2.43
C ARG A 154 9.79 20.08 -2.72
N GLU A 155 9.69 20.67 -3.91
CA GLU A 155 10.44 21.90 -4.26
C GLU A 155 9.90 23.16 -3.57
N THR A 156 8.65 23.13 -3.09
CA THR A 156 8.02 24.25 -2.36
C THR A 156 8.28 24.25 -0.85
N GLY A 157 9.06 23.29 -0.34
CA GLY A 157 9.35 23.11 1.10
C GLY A 157 10.71 23.63 1.56
N HIS A 158 11.31 24.60 0.87
CA HIS A 158 12.51 25.29 1.33
C HIS A 158 12.27 26.80 1.42
N ASP A 159 11.79 27.22 2.58
CA ASP A 159 12.19 28.41 3.36
C ASP A 159 11.53 28.36 4.76
#